data_AF-A0AAD8EAN9-F1
#
_entry.id   AF-A0AAD8EAN9-F1
#
_cell.length_a   1.000
_cell.length_b   1.000
_cell.length_c   1.000
_cell.angle_alpha   90.00
_cell.angle_beta   90.00
_cell.angle_gamma   90.00
#
_symmetry.space_group_name_H-M   'P 1'
#
loop_
_entity.id
_entity.type
_entity.pdbx_description
1 polymer ?
#
loop_
_entity_poly.entity_id
_entity_poly.type
_entity_poly.pdbx_seq_one_letter_code
_entity_poly.pdbx_strand_id
1 'polypeptide(L)'
;MLKQRHSGILGLCAFINAYPYDVPEFVPDVFLILGDHLNDPQPIPSTIRKTLGDFKRTHHDNWEQHSLKFTEEQLEVLTDLTVPPTYYA
;
A
#
# COMPACT_ATOMS: atom_id res chain seq x y z
N MET A 1 14.99 15.78 -6.66
CA MET A 1 14.56 14.39 -6.92
C MET A 1 13.57 13.87 -5.88
N LEU A 2 13.81 14.00 -4.56
CA LEU A 2 12.89 13.52 -3.52
C LEU A 2 11.44 14.03 -3.66
N LYS A 3 11.24 15.32 -3.94
CA LYS A 3 9.90 15.90 -4.14
C LYS A 3 9.13 15.27 -5.30
N GLN A 4 9.81 14.99 -6.41
CA GLN A 4 9.20 14.35 -7.60
C GLN A 4 8.87 12.88 -7.34
N ARG A 5 9.76 12.17 -6.62
CA ARG A 5 9.49 10.79 -6.20
C ARG A 5 8.29 10.74 -5.26
N HIS A 6 8.28 11.59 -4.24
CA HIS A 6 7.18 11.67 -3.29
C HIS A 6 5.85 12.08 -3.95
N SER A 7 5.85 12.99 -4.93
CA SER A 7 4.63 13.31 -5.67
C SER A 7 4.09 12.13 -6.49
N GLY A 8 4.97 11.29 -7.05
CA GLY A 8 4.56 10.06 -7.73
C GLY A 8 3.89 9.08 -6.76
N ILE A 9 4.50 8.89 -5.58
CA ILE A 9 3.93 8.05 -4.51
C ILE A 9 2.57 8.56 -4.06
N LEU A 10 2.42 9.87 -3.85
CA LEU A 10 1.13 10.46 -3.49
C LEU A 10 0.06 10.20 -4.56
N GLY A 11 0.42 10.23 -5.84
CA GLY A 11 -0.48 9.87 -6.94
C GLY A 11 -0.91 8.40 -6.90
N LEU A 12 0.04 7.48 -6.73
CA LEU A 12 -0.24 6.04 -6.58
C LEU A 12 -1.13 5.76 -5.36
N CYS A 13 -0.83 6.39 -4.24
CA CYS A 13 -1.63 6.34 -3.03
C CYS A 13 -3.06 6.87 -3.24
N ALA A 14 -3.21 7.94 -4.04
CA ALA A 14 -4.52 8.50 -4.37
C ALA A 14 -5.35 7.55 -5.23
N PHE A 15 -4.73 6.80 -6.15
CA PHE A 15 -5.43 5.78 -6.93
C PHE A 15 -5.99 4.68 -6.03
N ILE A 16 -5.21 4.15 -5.08
CA ILE A 16 -5.72 3.14 -4.13
C ILE A 16 -6.90 3.71 -3.32
N ASN A 17 -6.75 4.92 -2.79
CA ASN A 17 -7.78 5.56 -1.98
C ASN A 17 -9.05 5.95 -2.76
N ALA A 18 -8.99 6.02 -4.10
CA ALA A 18 -10.14 6.33 -4.95
C ALA A 18 -11.13 5.15 -5.07
N TYR A 19 -10.71 3.93 -4.74
CA TYR A 19 -11.53 2.72 -4.80
C TYR A 19 -11.67 2.09 -3.40
N PRO A 20 -12.39 2.73 -2.46
CA PRO A 20 -12.73 2.06 -1.22
C PRO A 20 -13.70 0.89 -1.53
N TYR A 21 -13.52 -0.25 -0.85
CA TYR A 21 -14.35 -1.46 -1.00
C TYR A 21 -14.26 -2.17 -2.36
N ASP A 22 -13.33 -1.78 -3.23
CA ASP A 22 -13.06 -2.51 -4.47
C ASP A 22 -11.56 -2.53 -4.77
N VAL A 23 -11.13 -3.60 -5.43
CA VAL A 23 -9.76 -3.80 -5.87
C VAL A 23 -9.77 -3.94 -7.39
N PRO A 24 -9.58 -2.86 -8.14
CA PRO A 24 -9.30 -2.93 -9.57
C PRO A 24 -8.04 -3.76 -9.88
N GLU A 25 -7.94 -4.31 -11.09
CA GLU A 25 -6.82 -5.18 -11.52
C GLU A 25 -5.45 -4.52 -11.42
N PHE A 26 -5.36 -3.19 -11.49
CA PHE A 26 -4.09 -2.47 -11.36
C PHE A 26 -3.64 -2.25 -9.91
N VAL A 27 -4.54 -2.37 -8.92
CA VAL A 27 -4.20 -2.10 -7.50
C VAL A 27 -3.11 -3.03 -6.96
N PRO A 28 -3.16 -4.36 -7.23
CA PRO A 28 -2.07 -5.26 -6.86
C PRO A 28 -0.69 -4.82 -7.36
N ASP A 29 -0.59 -4.38 -8.62
CA ASP A 29 0.68 -3.92 -9.20
C ASP A 29 1.16 -2.62 -8.55
N VAL A 30 0.24 -1.75 -8.15
CA VAL A 30 0.58 -0.53 -7.41
C VAL A 30 1.22 -0.88 -6.06
N PHE A 31 0.78 -1.93 -5.37
CA PHE A 31 1.42 -2.34 -4.10
C PHE A 31 2.86 -2.80 -4.27
N LEU A 32 3.19 -3.50 -5.36
CA LEU A 32 4.56 -3.89 -5.66
C LEU A 32 5.45 -2.65 -5.82
N ILE A 33 5.00 -1.68 -6.62
CA ILE A 33 5.73 -0.41 -6.81
C ILE A 33 5.90 0.32 -5.47
N LEU A 34 4.86 0.38 -4.65
CA LEU A 34 4.95 1.00 -3.33
C LEU A 34 5.92 0.26 -2.39
N GLY A 35 6.01 -1.07 -2.49
CA GLY A 35 6.96 -1.90 -1.75
C GLY A 35 8.41 -1.48 -1.98
N ASP A 36 8.78 -1.25 -3.25
CA ASP A 36 10.14 -0.81 -3.63
C ASP A 36 10.54 0.54 -3.03
N HIS A 37 9.55 1.37 -2.66
CA HIS A 37 9.73 2.71 -2.13
C HIS A 37 9.72 2.78 -0.59
N LEU A 38 9.68 1.63 0.11
CA LEU A 38 9.74 1.62 1.58
C LEU A 38 11.10 2.02 2.17
N ASN A 39 12.19 1.80 1.42
CA ASN A 39 13.55 2.14 1.84
C ASN A 39 13.92 3.60 1.49
N ASP A 40 13.00 4.35 0.88
CA ASP A 40 13.22 5.76 0.58
C ASP A 40 13.24 6.63 1.86
N PRO A 41 13.91 7.79 1.82
CA PRO A 41 13.89 8.71 2.95
C PRO A 41 12.46 9.24 3.20
N GLN A 42 12.22 9.62 4.45
CA GLN A 42 10.97 10.29 4.84
C GLN A 42 10.69 11.51 3.94
N PRO A 43 9.42 11.78 3.58
CA PRO A 43 8.18 11.21 4.13
C PRO A 43 7.54 10.07 3.32
N ILE A 44 8.27 9.45 2.39
CA ILE A 44 7.68 8.47 1.47
C ILE A 44 7.13 7.23 2.21
N PRO A 45 7.91 6.54 3.07
CA PRO A 45 7.42 5.30 3.69
C PRO A 45 6.25 5.54 4.65
N SER A 46 6.19 6.70 5.32
CA SER A 46 5.08 7.06 6.21
C SER A 46 3.78 7.30 5.43
N THR A 47 3.88 7.88 4.24
CA THR A 47 2.74 8.07 3.34
C THR A 47 2.18 6.74 2.85
N ILE A 48 3.07 5.84 2.42
CA ILE A 48 2.70 4.50 1.95
C ILE A 48 1.99 3.73 3.06
N ARG A 49 2.59 3.67 4.25
CA ARG A 49 2.00 2.99 5.42
C ARG A 49 0.61 3.54 5.78
N LYS A 50 0.43 4.86 5.70
CA LYS A 50 -0.88 5.49 5.96
C LYS A 50 -1.94 5.01 4.96
N THR A 51 -1.64 5.07 3.66
CA THR A 51 -2.56 4.58 2.61
C THR A 51 -2.92 3.11 2.80
N LEU A 52 -1.95 2.28 3.20
CA LEU A 52 -2.20 0.86 3.41
C LEU A 52 -3.04 0.56 4.65
N GLY A 53 -2.89 1.36 5.71
CA GLY A 53 -3.79 1.33 6.86
C GLY A 53 -5.23 1.65 6.46
N ASP A 54 -5.42 2.67 5.62
CA ASP A 54 -6.74 3.05 5.10
C ASP A 54 -7.32 1.99 4.15
N PHE A 55 -6.50 1.40 3.29
CA PHE A 55 -6.88 0.29 2.41
C PHE A 55 -7.34 -0.93 3.22
N LYS A 56 -6.55 -1.38 4.21
CA LYS A 56 -6.93 -2.50 5.08
C LYS A 56 -8.26 -2.25 5.80
N ARG A 57 -8.44 -1.04 6.33
CA ARG A 57 -9.68 -0.67 7.04
C ARG A 57 -10.91 -0.71 6.13
N THR A 58 -10.77 -0.29 4.88
CA THR A 58 -11.89 -0.25 3.92
C THR A 58 -12.17 -1.61 3.28
N HIS A 59 -11.19 -2.52 3.22
CA HIS A 59 -11.33 -3.83 2.55
C HIS A 59 -11.43 -5.02 3.52
N HIS A 60 -11.46 -4.76 4.83
CA HIS A 60 -11.46 -5.79 5.87
C HIS A 60 -12.67 -6.73 5.77
N ASP A 61 -13.87 -6.17 5.61
CA ASP A 61 -15.12 -6.95 5.70
C ASP A 61 -15.28 -7.95 4.55
N ASN A 62 -14.73 -7.65 3.38
CA ASN A 62 -14.76 -8.50 2.19
C ASN A 62 -13.37 -9.04 1.83
N TRP A 63 -12.45 -9.12 2.81
CA TRP A 63 -11.04 -9.44 2.53
C TRP A 63 -10.86 -10.81 1.87
N GLU A 64 -11.69 -11.81 2.19
CA GLU A 64 -11.63 -13.14 1.56
C GLU A 64 -11.86 -13.08 0.03
N GLN A 65 -12.69 -12.15 -0.44
CA GLN A 65 -12.93 -11.95 -1.87
C GLN A 65 -11.86 -11.07 -2.50
N HIS A 66 -11.42 -10.03 -1.79
CA HIS A 66 -10.39 -9.12 -2.28
C HIS A 66 -9.02 -9.80 -2.38
N SER A 67 -8.66 -10.67 -1.44
CA SER A 67 -7.37 -11.37 -1.41
C SER A 67 -7.17 -12.26 -2.64
N LEU A 68 -8.25 -12.79 -3.23
CA LEU A 68 -8.22 -13.59 -4.47
C LEU A 68 -7.77 -12.79 -5.69
N LYS A 69 -7.80 -11.45 -5.63
CA LYS A 69 -7.32 -10.57 -6.70
C LYS A 69 -5.82 -10.31 -6.64
N PHE A 70 -5.13 -10.82 -5.61
CA PHE A 70 -3.69 -10.68 -5.42
C PHE A 70 -2.99 -12.03 -5.63
N THR A 71 -1.75 -11.98 -6.10
CA THR A 71 -0.83 -13.11 -6.06
C THR A 71 -0.25 -13.30 -4.65
N GLU A 72 0.33 -14.46 -4.38
CA GLU A 72 1.00 -14.74 -3.11
C GLU A 72 2.11 -13.72 -2.81
N GLU A 73 2.95 -13.40 -3.80
CA GLU A 73 4.00 -12.37 -3.71
C GLU A 73 3.44 -10.99 -3.35
N GLN A 74 2.31 -10.59 -3.96
CA GLN A 74 1.68 -9.30 -3.67
C GLN A 74 1.08 -9.25 -2.25
N LEU A 75 0.56 -10.37 -1.74
CA LEU A 75 0.06 -10.50 -0.38
C LEU A 75 1.19 -10.47 0.67
N GLU A 76 2.35 -11.04 0.36
CA GLU A 76 3.55 -10.95 1.20
C GLU A 76 4.00 -9.49 1.35
N VAL A 77 4.12 -8.77 0.23
CA VAL A 77 4.46 -7.34 0.23
C VAL A 77 3.45 -6.53 1.05
N LEU A 78 2.15 -6.80 0.89
CA LEU A 78 1.11 -6.14 1.69
C LEU A 78 1.25 -6.42 3.19
N THR A 79 1.66 -7.63 3.56
CA THR A 79 1.86 -8.02 4.96
C THR A 79 3.05 -7.27 5.56
N ASP A 80 4.20 -7.30 4.88
CA ASP A 80 5.43 -6.62 5.30
C ASP A 80 5.25 -5.12 5.44
N LEU A 81 4.54 -4.51 4.49
CA LEU A 81 4.22 -3.08 4.50
C LEU A 81 3.42 -2.63 5.73
N THR A 82 2.66 -3.54 6.32
CA THR A 82 1.71 -3.24 7.40
C THR A 82 2.21 -3.57 8.78
N VAL A 83 3.37 -4.25 8.89
CA VAL A 83 4.06 -4.43 10.17
C VAL A 83 4.53 -3.05 10.63
N PRO A 84 4.04 -2.52 11.77
CA PRO A 84 4.53 -1.27 12.33
C PRO A 84 6.04 -1.39 12.59
N PRO A 85 6.83 -0.32 12.40
CA PRO A 85 8.24 -0.40 12.78
C PRO A 85 8.31 -0.70 14.28
N THR A 86 9.11 -1.70 14.66
CA THR A 86 9.33 -2.15 16.04
C THR A 86 10.01 -1.04 16.85
N TYR A 87 9.23 -0.05 17.28
CA TYR A 87 9.60 0.93 18.31
C TYR A 87 8.75 0.78 19.57
N TYR A 88 7.98 -0.31 19.66
CA TYR A 88 7.34 -0.78 20.88
C TYR A 88 8.05 -2.07 21.35
N ALA A 89 9.25 -1.92 21.88
CA ALA A 89 9.94 -2.91 22.71
C ALA A 89 10.74 -2.16 23.79
#